data_AF-A0A840F910-F1
#
_entry.id   AF-A0A840F910-F1
#
_cell.length_a   1.000
_cell.length_b   1.000
_cell.length_c   1.000
_cell.angle_alpha   90.00
_cell.angle_beta   90.00
_cell.angle_gamma   90.00
#
_symmetry.space_group_name_H-M   'P 1'
#
loop_
_entity.id
_entity.type
_entity.pdbx_description
1 polymer ?
#
loop_
_entity_poly.entity_id
_entity_poly.type
_entity_poly.pdbx_seq_one_letter_code
_entity_poly.pdbx_strand_id
1 'polypeptide(L)'
;MNLSDALNFTTVSTPVDIIRELVRVSDAMLIELTDLGAAAPSAADLRRVIQKLTAVYATEVLERVGGPGVSIPPAIEVPFRPHLTSPLSDDQEIRREQLYRRWLAGARLTGQDQHYIPDFEARWRAKRRDIMLRSTF
;
A
#
# COMPACT_ATOMS: atom_id res chain seq x y z
N MET A 1 15.10 8.22 12.16
CA MET A 1 13.62 8.27 12.26
C MET A 1 13.20 7.12 13.14
N ASN A 2 12.40 7.36 14.17
CA ASN A 2 12.00 6.32 15.13
C ASN A 2 10.95 5.39 14.48
N LEU A 3 11.00 4.09 14.78
CA LEU A 3 10.02 3.10 14.31
C LEU A 3 8.60 3.47 14.77
N SER A 4 8.46 4.10 15.93
CA SER A 4 7.19 4.61 16.44
C SER A 4 6.56 5.65 15.50
N ASP A 5 7.37 6.55 14.92
CA ASP A 5 6.87 7.58 13.99
C ASP A 5 6.42 6.99 12.65
N ALA A 6 7.04 5.87 12.25
CA ALA A 6 6.74 5.17 11.01
C ALA A 6 5.38 4.47 11.03
N LEU A 7 4.94 4.04 12.20
CA LEU A 7 3.71 3.29 12.40
C LEU A 7 2.58 4.15 12.96
N ASN A 8 2.92 5.30 13.57
CA ASN A 8 1.97 6.20 14.22
C ASN A 8 1.76 7.46 13.37
N PHE A 9 0.96 7.32 12.30
CA PHE A 9 0.51 8.45 11.49
C PHE A 9 -1.01 8.50 11.44
N THR A 10 -1.55 9.72 11.36
CA THR A 10 -2.99 9.97 11.44
C THR A 10 -3.70 9.90 10.09
N THR A 11 -2.97 10.02 8.98
CA THR A 11 -3.57 10.08 7.63
C THR A 11 -2.87 9.14 6.65
N VAL A 12 -3.67 8.44 5.84
CA VAL A 12 -3.24 7.64 4.69
C VAL A 12 -3.83 8.25 3.42
N SER A 13 -3.01 8.46 2.39
CA SER A 13 -3.53 8.84 1.07
C SER A 13 -3.99 7.59 0.33
N THR A 14 -5.28 7.46 0.07
CA THR A 14 -5.87 6.31 -0.61
C THR A 14 -6.75 6.77 -1.78
N PRO A 15 -6.73 6.05 -2.93
CA PRO A 15 -7.74 6.24 -3.96
C PRO A 15 -9.15 6.09 -3.39
N VAL A 16 -10.04 7.03 -3.73
CA VAL A 16 -11.43 7.07 -3.25
C VAL A 16 -12.21 5.82 -3.66
N ASP A 17 -11.87 5.22 -4.80
CA ASP A 17 -12.57 4.03 -5.30
C ASP A 17 -12.35 2.81 -4.40
N ILE A 18 -11.22 2.70 -3.70
CA ILE A 18 -11.01 1.63 -2.70
C ILE A 18 -11.99 1.79 -1.53
N ILE A 19 -12.23 3.04 -1.10
CA ILE A 19 -13.18 3.34 -0.02
C ILE A 19 -14.62 3.04 -0.49
N ARG A 20 -14.97 3.45 -1.71
CA ARG A 20 -16.29 3.12 -2.30
C ARG A 20 -16.49 1.62 -2.43
N GLU A 21 -15.46 0.88 -2.83
CA GLU A 21 -15.51 -0.58 -2.93
C GLU A 21 -15.69 -1.23 -1.54
N LEU A 22 -15.00 -0.72 -0.51
CA LEU A 22 -15.16 -1.19 0.86
C LEU A 22 -16.59 -0.99 1.37
N VAL A 23 -17.16 0.21 1.18
CA VAL A 23 -18.53 0.52 1.59
C VAL A 23 -19.50 -0.42 0.88
N ARG A 24 -19.39 -0.53 -0.46
CA ARG A 24 -20.26 -1.40 -1.27
C ARG A 24 -20.21 -2.86 -0.83
N VAL A 25 -19.02 -3.41 -0.56
CA VAL A 25 -18.88 -4.81 -0.12
C VAL A 25 -19.42 -5.00 1.31
N SER A 26 -19.20 -4.01 2.18
CA SER A 26 -19.70 -4.06 3.57
C SER A 26 -21.23 -4.02 3.63
N ASP A 27 -21.85 -3.13 2.85
CA ASP A 27 -23.31 -3.02 2.76
C ASP A 27 -23.93 -4.32 2.27
N ALA A 28 -23.31 -4.95 1.26
CA ALA A 28 -23.80 -6.21 0.73
C ALA A 28 -23.67 -7.36 1.75
N MET A 29 -22.57 -7.43 2.51
CA MET A 29 -22.43 -8.40 3.61
C MET A 29 -23.45 -8.17 4.75
N LEU A 30 -23.82 -6.93 5.04
CA LEU A 30 -24.87 -6.64 6.02
C LEU A 30 -26.24 -7.12 5.54
N ILE A 31 -26.55 -6.93 4.25
CA ILE A 31 -27.78 -7.46 3.65
C ILE A 31 -27.80 -8.99 3.74
N GLU A 32 -26.67 -9.68 3.49
CA GLU A 32 -26.56 -11.13 3.62
C GLU A 32 -26.85 -11.65 5.04
N LEU A 33 -26.33 -10.97 6.07
CA LEU A 33 -26.62 -11.34 7.47
C LEU A 33 -28.10 -11.22 7.81
N THR A 34 -28.85 -10.41 7.05
CA THR A 34 -30.29 -10.19 7.23
C THR A 34 -31.19 -10.99 6.29
N ASP A 35 -30.69 -11.45 5.13
CA ASP A 35 -31.47 -12.14 4.10
C ASP A 35 -30.80 -13.46 3.66
N LEU A 36 -31.30 -14.57 4.22
CA LEU A 36 -30.82 -15.93 3.99
C LEU A 36 -31.02 -16.46 2.55
N GLY A 37 -31.57 -15.65 1.63
CA GLY A 37 -31.86 -16.03 0.24
C GLY A 37 -31.09 -15.27 -0.85
N ALA A 38 -30.32 -14.23 -0.52
CA ALA A 38 -29.62 -13.41 -1.51
C ALA A 38 -28.31 -14.06 -1.99
N ALA A 39 -27.99 -13.92 -3.29
CA ALA A 39 -26.68 -14.30 -3.82
C ALA A 39 -25.60 -13.36 -3.27
N ALA A 40 -24.80 -13.87 -2.34
CA ALA A 40 -23.75 -13.15 -1.63
C ALA A 40 -22.61 -12.67 -2.54
N PRO A 41 -22.10 -11.42 -2.42
CA PRO A 41 -20.69 -11.17 -2.62
C PRO A 41 -19.85 -12.06 -1.71
N SER A 42 -18.82 -12.66 -2.29
CA SER A 42 -18.03 -13.64 -1.56
C SER A 42 -17.18 -12.93 -0.49
N ALA A 43 -16.92 -13.60 0.64
CA ALA A 43 -15.86 -13.19 1.57
C ALA A 43 -14.50 -12.93 0.87
N ALA A 44 -14.32 -13.45 -0.35
CA ALA A 44 -13.17 -13.16 -1.20
C ALA A 44 -13.15 -11.71 -1.73
N ASP A 45 -14.31 -11.07 -1.95
CA ASP A 45 -14.40 -9.66 -2.37
C ASP A 45 -13.97 -8.73 -1.24
N LEU A 46 -14.44 -8.97 -0.01
CA LEU A 46 -13.98 -8.22 1.17
C LEU A 46 -12.47 -8.41 1.36
N ARG A 47 -11.99 -9.66 1.31
CA ARG A 47 -10.56 -9.96 1.36
C ARG A 47 -9.77 -9.20 0.30
N ARG A 48 -10.29 -9.08 -0.92
CA ARG A 48 -9.63 -8.33 -2.01
C ARG A 48 -9.53 -6.84 -1.68
N VAL A 49 -10.60 -6.22 -1.18
CA VAL A 49 -10.57 -4.80 -0.80
C VAL A 49 -9.62 -4.55 0.36
N ILE A 50 -9.65 -5.41 1.39
CA ILE A 50 -8.72 -5.34 2.52
C ILE A 50 -7.27 -5.45 2.01
N GLN A 51 -6.97 -6.35 1.08
CA GLN A 51 -5.64 -6.47 0.50
C GLN A 51 -5.19 -5.20 -0.22
N LYS A 52 -6.09 -4.49 -0.92
CA LYS A 52 -5.79 -3.18 -1.53
C LYS A 52 -5.48 -2.13 -0.46
N LEU A 53 -6.26 -2.08 0.62
CA LEU A 53 -6.03 -1.16 1.74
C LEU A 53 -4.71 -1.43 2.45
N THR A 54 -4.40 -2.69 2.75
CA THR A 54 -3.13 -3.07 3.38
C THR A 54 -1.95 -2.76 2.45
N ALA A 55 -2.11 -2.89 1.14
CA ALA A 55 -1.10 -2.47 0.18
C ALA A 55 -0.83 -0.96 0.23
N VAL A 56 -1.87 -0.13 0.31
CA VAL A 56 -1.73 1.33 0.48
C VAL A 56 -1.04 1.67 1.80
N TYR A 57 -1.46 1.04 2.90
CA TYR A 57 -0.84 1.21 4.21
C TYR A 57 0.64 0.82 4.20
N ALA A 58 0.98 -0.32 3.58
CA ALA A 58 2.37 -0.76 3.43
C ALA A 58 3.21 0.26 2.66
N THR A 59 2.69 0.82 1.55
CA THR A 59 3.37 1.90 0.81
C THR A 59 3.63 3.10 1.72
N GLU A 60 2.62 3.56 2.45
CA GLU A 60 2.70 4.73 3.33
C GLU A 60 3.78 4.55 4.42
N VAL A 61 3.86 3.35 5.03
CA VAL A 61 4.92 3.01 5.99
C VAL A 61 6.28 2.95 5.31
N LEU A 62 6.39 2.32 4.13
CA LEU A 62 7.65 2.20 3.40
C LEU A 62 8.17 3.54 2.89
N GLU A 63 7.31 4.49 2.52
CA GLU A 63 7.72 5.85 2.16
C GLU A 63 8.36 6.60 3.34
N ARG A 64 7.96 6.23 4.56
CA ARG A 64 8.51 6.75 5.82
C ARG A 64 9.90 6.16 6.10
N VAL A 65 10.02 4.83 6.09
CA VAL A 65 11.22 4.14 6.60
C VAL A 65 12.19 3.63 5.54
N GLY A 66 11.73 3.53 4.30
CA GLY A 66 12.49 3.00 3.17
C GLY A 66 12.96 4.09 2.21
N GLY A 67 13.27 3.65 0.98
CA GLY A 67 13.81 4.47 -0.09
C GLY A 67 15.23 4.08 -0.49
N PRO A 68 15.86 4.87 -1.38
CA PRO A 68 17.14 4.54 -1.97
C PRO A 68 18.24 4.50 -0.90
N GLY A 69 19.01 3.41 -0.88
CA GLY A 69 20.13 3.23 0.04
C GLY A 69 19.75 2.90 1.49
N VAL A 70 18.46 2.67 1.77
CA VAL A 70 17.98 2.37 3.13
C VAL A 70 17.58 0.90 3.24
N SER A 71 18.06 0.24 4.29
CA SER A 71 17.56 -1.08 4.70
C SER A 71 16.38 -0.89 5.65
N ILE A 72 15.24 -1.53 5.34
CA ILE A 72 14.06 -1.47 6.18
C ILE A 72 14.19 -2.40 7.39
N PRO A 73 13.70 -2.00 8.59
CA PRO A 73 13.76 -2.86 9.76
C PRO A 73 12.97 -4.16 9.55
N PRO A 74 13.42 -5.32 10.06
CA PRO A 74 12.69 -6.58 9.95
C PRO A 74 11.27 -6.53 10.52
N ALA A 75 11.05 -5.71 11.56
CA ALA A 75 9.73 -5.46 12.15
C ALA A 75 8.73 -4.84 11.15
N ILE A 76 9.21 -4.17 10.10
CA ILE A 76 8.39 -3.62 9.00
C ILE A 76 8.36 -4.59 7.81
N GLU A 77 9.51 -5.21 7.48
CA GLU A 77 9.60 -6.11 6.33
C GLU A 77 8.70 -7.34 6.48
N VAL A 78 8.74 -8.01 7.64
CA VAL A 78 8.06 -9.30 7.84
C VAL A 78 6.54 -9.18 7.69
N PRO A 79 5.84 -8.21 8.33
CA PRO A 79 4.40 -8.05 8.14
C PRO A 79 3.98 -7.74 6.71
N PHE A 80 4.83 -7.01 5.96
CA PHE A 80 4.52 -6.60 4.58
C PHE A 80 5.10 -7.52 3.52
N ARG A 81 5.79 -8.59 3.90
CA ARG A 81 6.39 -9.56 2.97
C ARG A 81 5.42 -10.02 1.87
N PRO A 82 4.13 -10.35 2.14
CA PRO A 82 3.18 -10.70 1.07
C PRO A 82 3.09 -9.63 -0.01
N HIS A 83 3.08 -8.35 0.35
CA HIS A 83 3.03 -7.24 -0.60
C HIS A 83 4.35 -7.01 -1.35
N LEU A 84 5.47 -7.50 -0.81
CA LEU A 84 6.80 -7.37 -1.41
C LEU A 84 7.14 -8.55 -2.32
N THR A 85 6.57 -9.74 -2.07
CA THR A 85 6.93 -10.97 -2.79
C THR A 85 5.85 -11.50 -3.71
N SER A 86 4.59 -11.08 -3.57
CA SER A 86 3.50 -11.52 -4.46
C SER A 86 3.83 -11.21 -5.93
N PRO A 87 3.46 -12.10 -6.88
CA PRO A 87 3.67 -11.87 -8.30
C PRO A 87 3.21 -10.48 -8.76
N LEU A 88 3.96 -9.91 -9.70
CA LEU A 88 3.59 -8.63 -10.31
C LEU A 88 2.30 -8.82 -11.12
N SER A 89 1.43 -7.82 -11.07
CA SER A 89 0.21 -7.77 -11.86
C SER A 89 0.55 -7.51 -13.33
N ASP A 90 -0.33 -7.97 -14.22
CA ASP A 90 -0.32 -7.61 -15.64
C ASP A 90 -0.94 -6.24 -15.90
N ASP A 91 -1.76 -5.75 -14.96
CA ASP A 91 -2.25 -4.37 -14.97
C ASP A 91 -1.10 -3.41 -14.68
N GLN A 92 -0.83 -2.50 -15.62
CA GLN A 92 0.33 -1.61 -15.55
C GLN A 92 0.31 -0.66 -14.35
N GLU A 93 -0.87 -0.18 -13.95
CA GLU A 93 -1.00 0.73 -12.82
C GLU A 93 -0.72 -0.01 -11.50
N ILE A 94 -1.34 -1.18 -11.31
CA ILE A 94 -1.11 -2.02 -10.14
C ILE A 94 0.35 -2.49 -10.08
N ARG A 95 0.90 -2.89 -11.23
CA ARG A 95 2.30 -3.30 -11.37
C ARG A 95 3.24 -2.18 -10.92
N ARG A 96 3.01 -0.94 -11.37
CA ARG A 96 3.83 0.22 -10.98
C ARG A 96 3.81 0.44 -9.47
N GLU A 97 2.65 0.33 -8.81
CA GLU A 97 2.56 0.46 -7.35
C GLU A 97 3.22 -0.73 -6.60
N GLN A 98 3.22 -1.94 -7.16
CA GLN A 98 3.98 -3.07 -6.60
C GLN A 98 5.49 -2.85 -6.73
N LEU A 99 5.97 -2.42 -7.89
CA LEU A 99 7.37 -2.11 -8.13
C LEU A 99 7.86 -0.98 -7.23
N TYR A 100 7.05 0.07 -7.04
CA TYR A 100 7.38 1.17 -6.15
C TYR A 100 7.56 0.71 -4.70
N ARG A 101 6.62 -0.09 -4.16
CA ARG A 101 6.75 -0.69 -2.82
C ARG A 101 8.02 -1.52 -2.66
N ARG A 102 8.32 -2.37 -3.65
CA ARG A 102 9.53 -3.19 -3.64
C ARG A 102 10.80 -2.34 -3.68
N TRP A 103 10.81 -1.29 -4.51
CA TRP A 103 11.91 -0.34 -4.59
C TRP A 103 12.13 0.40 -3.28
N LEU A 104 11.06 0.85 -2.60
CA LEU A 104 11.14 1.45 -1.26
C LEU A 104 11.72 0.47 -0.23
N ALA A 105 11.44 -0.83 -0.38
CA ALA A 105 12.02 -1.90 0.45
C ALA A 105 13.46 -2.29 0.06
N GLY A 106 14.08 -1.58 -0.90
CA GLY A 106 15.46 -1.80 -1.32
C GLY A 106 15.64 -2.81 -2.45
N ALA A 107 14.56 -3.28 -3.10
CA ALA A 107 14.69 -4.16 -4.25
C ALA A 107 15.32 -3.43 -5.44
N ARG A 108 16.29 -4.08 -6.09
CA ARG A 108 16.89 -3.58 -7.32
C ARG A 108 15.95 -3.81 -8.50
N LEU A 109 15.54 -2.74 -9.16
CA LEU A 109 14.78 -2.83 -10.41
C LEU A 109 15.72 -3.18 -11.58
N THR A 110 15.24 -4.01 -12.51
CA THR A 110 16.05 -4.55 -13.61
C THR A 110 15.36 -4.38 -14.96
N GLY A 111 16.15 -4.27 -16.03
CA GLY A 111 15.64 -4.18 -17.39
C GLY A 111 14.71 -2.97 -17.57
N GLN A 112 13.54 -3.21 -18.15
CA GLN A 112 12.57 -2.15 -18.45
C GLN A 112 12.08 -1.43 -17.19
N ASP A 113 11.95 -2.10 -16.05
CA ASP A 113 11.40 -1.48 -14.83
C ASP A 113 12.30 -0.34 -14.27
N GLN A 114 13.56 -0.23 -14.71
CA GLN A 114 14.46 0.86 -14.31
C GLN A 114 13.99 2.24 -14.76
N HIS A 115 13.18 2.32 -15.82
CA HIS A 115 12.68 3.61 -16.31
C HIS A 115 11.77 4.31 -15.29
N TYR A 116 11.22 3.60 -14.30
CA TYR A 116 10.35 4.16 -13.26
C TYR A 116 11.13 4.83 -12.12
N ILE A 117 12.45 4.61 -12.01
CA ILE A 117 13.26 5.09 -10.88
C ILE A 117 13.16 6.62 -10.69
N PRO A 118 13.26 7.47 -11.74
CA PRO A 118 13.14 8.92 -11.57
C PRO A 118 11.80 9.34 -10.96
N ASP A 119 10.69 8.74 -11.41
CA ASP A 119 9.35 9.02 -10.90
C ASP A 119 9.19 8.56 -9.45
N PHE A 120 9.74 7.38 -9.12
CA PHE A 120 9.73 6.84 -7.77
C PHE A 120 10.52 7.71 -6.80
N GLU A 121 11.70 8.19 -7.20
CA GLU A 121 12.48 9.14 -6.41
C GLU A 121 11.75 10.46 -6.21
N ALA A 122 11.11 11.00 -7.26
CA ALA A 122 10.36 12.24 -7.17
C ALA A 122 9.18 12.12 -6.19
N ARG A 123 8.38 11.05 -6.31
CA ARG A 123 7.26 10.75 -5.40
C ARG A 123 7.74 10.58 -3.97
N TRP A 124 8.77 9.76 -3.74
CA TRP A 124 9.31 9.52 -2.41
C TRP A 124 9.84 10.81 -1.77
N ARG A 125 10.63 11.62 -2.50
CA ARG A 125 11.13 12.92 -1.99
C ARG A 125 9.99 13.87 -1.65
N ALA A 126 8.94 13.94 -2.48
CA ALA A 126 7.77 14.76 -2.20
C ALA A 126 7.08 14.32 -0.91
N LYS A 127 6.88 13.01 -0.73
CA LYS A 127 6.29 12.45 0.49
C LYS A 127 7.13 12.73 1.73
N ARG A 128 8.46 12.55 1.64
CA ARG A 128 9.40 12.82 2.74
C ARG A 128 9.35 14.28 3.18
N ARG A 129 9.23 15.21 2.23
CA ARG A 129 9.05 16.64 2.55
C ARG A 129 7.74 16.92 3.26
N ASP A 130 6.62 16.37 2.77
CA ASP A 130 5.31 16.52 3.41
C ASP A 130 5.31 15.99 4.86
N ILE A 131 5.90 14.82 5.09
CA ILE A 131 6.04 14.25 6.44
C ILE A 131 6.85 15.17 7.35
N MET A 132 8.03 15.64 6.89
CA MET A 132 8.89 16.54 7.67
C MET A 132 8.16 17.83 8.07
N LEU A 133 7.40 18.42 7.14
CA LEU A 133 6.64 19.64 7.42
C LEU A 133 5.55 19.42 8.48
N ARG A 134 4.89 18.26 8.47
CA ARG A 134 3.84 17.92 9.46
C ARG A 134 4.37 17.57 10.84
N SER A 135 5.61 17.09 10.94
CA SER A 135 6.25 16.76 12.23
C SER A 135 6.87 17.95 12.95
N THR A 136 6.86 19.14 12.34
CA THR A 136 7.46 20.37 12.91
C THR A 136 6.45 21.23 13.69
N PHE A 137 5.19 20.80 13.76
CA PHE A 137 4.09 21.42 14.51
C PHE A 137 3.51 20.44 15.54
#